data_AF-A0A7X2MRW0-F1
#
_entry.id   AF-A0A7X2MRW0-F1
#
_cell.length_a   1.000
_cell.length_b   1.000
_cell.length_c   1.000
_cell.angle_alpha   90.00
_cell.angle_beta   90.00
_cell.angle_gamma   90.00
#
_symmetry.space_group_name_H-M   'P 1'
#
loop_
_entity.id
_entity.type
_entity.pdbx_description
1 polymer ?
#
loop_
_entity_poly.entity_id
_entity_poly.type
_entity_poly.pdbx_seq_one_letter_code
_entity_poly.pdbx_strand_id
1 'polypeptide(L)'
;FWQQAQTLFAEWQEQRAAEETQLVLLAGKVLNEALQHLLDEVDDERRFHALLRQLLRHYPRQQQATLYCASGQEQEINGWLVAQPQLRWTLCADPALEPDRLRLITDAGELMVNWRTLYQQLAPALAEENA
;
A
#
# COMPACT_ATOMS: atom_id res chain seq x y z
N PHE A 1 -52.67 -7.05 18.02
CA PHE A 1 -52.45 -5.63 17.65
C PHE A 1 -51.12 -5.10 18.20
N TRP A 2 -50.97 -4.86 19.51
CA TRP A 2 -49.72 -4.26 20.06
C TRP A 2 -48.46 -5.09 19.85
N GLN A 3 -48.52 -6.42 20.07
CA GLN A 3 -47.38 -7.30 19.82
C GLN A 3 -46.98 -7.35 18.34
N GLN A 4 -47.96 -7.35 17.43
CA GLN A 4 -47.71 -7.32 15.99
C GLN A 4 -47.06 -5.99 15.56
N ALA A 5 -47.48 -4.87 16.14
CA ALA A 5 -46.84 -3.57 15.89
C ALA A 5 -45.38 -3.56 16.38
N GLN A 6 -45.10 -4.14 17.56
CA GLN A 6 -43.74 -4.26 18.08
C GLN A 6 -42.82 -5.10 17.19
N THR A 7 -43.30 -6.25 16.70
CA THR A 7 -42.55 -7.08 15.75
C THR A 7 -42.23 -6.32 14.47
N LEU A 8 -43.23 -5.64 13.88
CA LEU A 8 -43.04 -4.79 12.70
C LEU A 8 -42.01 -3.68 12.91
N PHE A 9 -42.03 -3.01 14.07
CA PHE A 9 -41.04 -1.97 14.39
C PHE A 9 -39.64 -2.54 14.58
N ALA A 10 -39.52 -3.72 15.19
CA ALA A 10 -38.23 -4.38 15.39
C ALA A 10 -37.61 -4.84 14.06
N GLU A 11 -38.40 -5.50 13.21
CA GLU A 11 -38.00 -5.92 11.86
C GLU A 11 -37.58 -4.70 11.02
N TRP A 12 -38.33 -3.60 11.11
CA TRP A 12 -37.99 -2.37 10.40
C TRP A 12 -36.67 -1.75 10.90
N GLN A 13 -36.43 -1.74 12.22
CA GLN A 13 -35.15 -1.25 12.77
C GLN A 13 -33.97 -2.11 12.36
N GLU A 14 -34.13 -3.43 12.35
CA GLU A 14 -33.11 -4.37 11.88
C GLU A 14 -32.80 -4.16 10.40
N GLN A 15 -33.84 -3.99 9.57
CA GLN A 15 -33.68 -3.69 8.16
C GLN A 15 -32.93 -2.36 7.92
N ARG A 16 -33.24 -1.32 8.71
CA ARG A 16 -32.54 -0.03 8.64
C ARG A 16 -31.06 -0.14 8.99
N ALA A 17 -30.72 -0.89 10.03
CA ALA A 17 -29.32 -1.13 10.40
C ALA A 17 -28.56 -1.91 9.33
N ALA A 18 -29.22 -2.91 8.72
CA ALA A 18 -28.65 -3.68 7.61
C ALA A 18 -28.41 -2.80 6.36
N GLU A 19 -29.36 -1.94 6.01
CA GLU A 19 -29.23 -0.98 4.90
C GLU A 19 -28.07 -0.02 5.12
N GLU A 20 -27.94 0.56 6.32
CA GLU A 20 -26.86 1.47 6.67
C GLU A 20 -25.49 0.78 6.60
N THR A 21 -25.40 -0.44 7.12
CA THR A 21 -24.18 -1.27 7.03
C THR A 21 -23.82 -1.56 5.58
N GLN A 22 -24.80 -1.93 4.76
CA GLN A 22 -24.59 -2.20 3.34
C GLN A 22 -24.15 -0.94 2.58
N LEU A 23 -24.69 0.24 2.91
CA LEU A 23 -24.28 1.51 2.31
C LEU A 23 -22.82 1.84 2.63
N VAL A 24 -22.39 1.67 3.88
CA VAL A 24 -21.00 1.89 4.28
C VAL A 24 -20.07 0.93 3.53
N LEU A 25 -20.45 -0.34 3.41
CA LEU A 25 -19.68 -1.34 2.68
C LEU A 25 -19.56 -1.02 1.19
N LEU A 26 -20.65 -0.61 0.54
CA LEU A 26 -20.65 -0.20 -0.86
C LEU A 26 -19.81 1.06 -1.08
N ALA A 27 -19.92 2.06 -0.20
CA ALA A 27 -19.08 3.26 -0.26
C ALA A 27 -17.59 2.91 -0.12
N GLY A 28 -17.25 2.00 0.79
CA GLY A 28 -15.89 1.48 0.96
C GLY A 28 -15.37 0.78 -0.31
N LYS A 29 -16.20 -0.03 -0.98
CA LYS A 29 -15.84 -0.67 -2.25
C LYS A 29 -15.55 0.35 -3.35
N VAL A 30 -16.45 1.31 -3.56
CA VAL A 30 -16.27 2.36 -4.58
C VAL A 30 -15.01 3.18 -4.31
N LEU A 31 -14.74 3.51 -3.05
CA LEU A 31 -13.54 4.23 -2.66
C LEU A 31 -12.27 3.42 -2.96
N ASN A 32 -12.25 2.12 -2.63
CA ASN A 32 -11.12 1.25 -2.91
C ASN A 32 -10.89 1.08 -4.41
N GLU A 33 -11.95 0.90 -5.20
CA GLU A 33 -11.85 0.82 -6.66
C GLU A 33 -11.31 2.12 -7.25
N ALA A 34 -11.81 3.28 -6.81
CA ALA A 34 -11.32 4.58 -7.26
C ALA A 34 -9.85 4.80 -6.88
N LEU A 35 -9.44 4.45 -5.66
CA LEU A 35 -8.04 4.52 -5.23
C LEU A 35 -7.14 3.60 -6.05
N GLN A 36 -7.60 2.37 -6.32
CA GLN A 36 -6.86 1.43 -7.15
C GLN A 36 -6.66 1.99 -8.56
N HIS A 37 -7.72 2.50 -9.19
CA HIS A 37 -7.62 3.11 -10.52
C HIS A 37 -6.63 4.28 -10.55
N LEU A 38 -6.68 5.18 -9.57
CA LEU A 38 -5.75 6.32 -9.51
C LEU A 38 -4.30 5.88 -9.31
N LEU A 39 -4.06 4.79 -8.58
CA LEU A 39 -2.71 4.28 -8.33
C LEU A 39 -2.18 3.43 -9.48
N ASP A 40 -3.05 2.77 -10.23
CA ASP A 40 -2.71 2.07 -11.47
C ASP A 40 -2.28 3.06 -12.57
N GLU A 41 -2.77 4.31 -12.53
CA GLU A 41 -2.33 5.40 -13.42
C GLU A 41 -0.99 6.03 -13.02
N VAL A 42 -0.46 5.74 -11.82
CA VAL A 42 0.85 6.25 -11.40
C VAL A 42 1.93 5.54 -12.21
N ASP A 43 2.73 6.32 -12.93
CA ASP A 43 3.88 5.81 -13.69
C ASP A 43 4.94 5.16 -12.79
N ASP A 44 5.72 4.24 -13.38
CA ASP A 44 6.72 3.44 -12.67
C ASP A 44 7.74 4.30 -11.90
N GLU A 45 8.13 5.45 -12.47
CA GLU A 45 9.08 6.39 -11.85
C GLU A 45 8.51 6.93 -10.52
N ARG A 46 7.26 7.39 -10.51
CA ARG A 46 6.62 7.88 -9.28
C ARG A 46 6.42 6.79 -8.24
N ARG A 47 6.08 5.57 -8.65
CA ARG A 47 5.93 4.41 -7.74
C ARG A 47 7.25 4.10 -7.06
N PHE A 48 8.32 4.02 -7.83
CA PHE A 48 9.67 3.81 -7.34
C PHE A 48 10.10 4.90 -6.34
N HIS A 49 9.89 6.18 -6.66
CA HIS A 49 10.20 7.29 -5.77
C HIS A 49 9.43 7.24 -4.45
N ALA A 50 8.21 6.71 -4.46
CA ALA A 50 7.42 6.51 -3.24
C ALA A 50 8.01 5.38 -2.38
N LEU A 51 8.39 4.26 -3.01
CA LEU A 51 9.03 3.12 -2.32
C LEU A 51 10.36 3.52 -1.67
N LEU A 52 11.21 4.26 -2.36
CA LEU A 52 12.43 4.79 -1.78
C LEU A 52 12.18 5.73 -0.60
N ARG A 53 11.20 6.63 -0.73
CA ARG A 53 10.82 7.51 0.38
C ARG A 53 10.36 6.71 1.59
N GLN A 54 9.65 5.61 1.40
CA GLN A 54 9.29 4.70 2.49
C GLN A 54 10.53 4.09 3.14
N LEU A 55 11.47 3.55 2.36
CA LEU A 55 12.73 3.02 2.89
C LEU A 55 13.49 4.07 3.72
N LEU A 56 13.59 5.30 3.21
CA LEU A 56 14.27 6.41 3.89
C LEU A 56 13.58 6.88 5.18
N ARG A 57 12.29 6.60 5.38
CA ARG A 57 11.60 6.86 6.66
C ARG A 57 11.99 5.86 7.74
N HIS A 58 12.28 4.63 7.34
CA HIS A 58 12.62 3.54 8.27
C HIS A 58 14.13 3.38 8.47
N TYR A 59 14.95 3.83 7.52
CA TYR A 59 16.40 3.65 7.56
C TYR A 59 17.16 4.99 7.49
N PRO A 60 18.10 5.25 8.41
CA PRO A 60 18.85 6.50 8.42
C PRO A 60 19.80 6.58 7.22
N ARG A 61 19.88 7.77 6.63
CA ARG A 61 20.61 8.05 5.36
C ARG A 61 22.11 7.76 5.40
N GLN A 62 22.71 7.62 6.58
CA GLN A 62 24.16 7.55 6.79
C GLN A 62 24.71 6.12 6.89
N GLN A 63 23.84 5.11 6.94
CA GLN A 63 24.26 3.71 7.00
C GLN A 63 24.49 3.14 5.60
N GLN A 64 25.50 2.27 5.50
CA GLN A 64 25.77 1.51 4.28
C GLN A 64 24.68 0.47 4.07
N ALA A 65 24.22 0.33 2.83
CA ALA A 65 23.18 -0.61 2.46
C ALA A 65 23.32 -1.02 1.00
N THR A 66 22.85 -2.21 0.66
CA THR A 66 22.68 -2.65 -0.73
C THR A 66 21.21 -2.63 -1.08
N LEU A 67 20.84 -1.77 -2.02
CA LEU A 67 19.50 -1.70 -2.61
C LEU A 67 19.42 -2.68 -3.78
N TYR A 68 18.45 -3.57 -3.72
CA TYR A 68 18.09 -4.50 -4.78
C TYR A 68 16.83 -4.04 -5.48
N CYS A 69 16.85 -4.10 -6.81
CA CYS A 69 15.74 -3.73 -7.68
C CYS A 69 15.60 -4.72 -8.84
N ALA A 70 14.45 -4.70 -9.52
CA ALA A 70 14.29 -5.45 -10.77
C ALA A 70 15.22 -4.90 -11.86
N SER A 71 15.75 -5.76 -12.72
CA SER A 71 16.74 -5.35 -13.75
C SER A 71 16.23 -4.27 -14.71
N GLY A 72 14.92 -4.19 -14.94
CA GLY A 72 14.33 -3.15 -15.80
C GLY A 72 14.40 -1.72 -15.21
N GLN A 73 14.63 -1.58 -13.91
CA GLN A 73 14.61 -0.30 -13.21
C GLN A 73 16.02 0.19 -12.86
N GLU A 74 17.05 -0.65 -12.93
CA GLU A 74 18.40 -0.37 -12.44
C GLU A 74 18.94 1.00 -12.90
N GLN A 75 18.76 1.34 -14.18
CA GLN A 75 19.28 2.58 -14.74
C GLN A 75 18.64 3.83 -14.12
N GLU A 76 17.33 3.80 -13.91
CA GLU A 76 16.58 4.90 -13.32
C GLU A 76 16.96 5.09 -11.84
N ILE A 77 17.00 3.98 -11.10
CA ILE A 77 17.35 3.96 -9.67
C ILE A 77 18.77 4.43 -9.45
N ASN A 78 19.69 4.03 -10.31
CA ASN A 78 21.08 4.49 -10.26
C ASN A 78 21.16 6.00 -10.47
N GLY A 79 20.41 6.55 -11.43
CA GLY A 79 20.35 8.00 -11.67
C GLY A 79 19.90 8.77 -10.42
N TRP A 80 18.88 8.26 -9.73
CA TRP A 80 18.40 8.85 -8.48
C TRP A 80 19.41 8.73 -7.33
N LEU A 81 20.09 7.59 -7.18
CA LEU A 81 21.11 7.38 -6.15
C LEU A 81 22.32 8.30 -6.35
N VAL A 82 22.76 8.48 -7.60
CA VAL A 82 23.86 9.40 -7.95
C VAL A 82 23.52 10.85 -7.58
N ALA A 83 22.25 11.25 -7.70
CA ALA A 83 21.78 12.56 -7.26
C ALA A 83 21.80 12.74 -5.72
N GLN A 84 22.05 11.66 -4.95
CA GLN A 84 22.06 11.65 -3.49
C GLN A 84 23.35 11.03 -2.93
N PRO A 85 24.51 11.69 -3.12
CA PRO A 85 25.81 11.16 -2.71
C PRO A 85 25.94 10.93 -1.19
N GLN A 86 25.07 11.54 -0.38
CA GLN A 86 24.99 11.28 1.05
C GLN A 86 24.51 9.86 1.41
N LEU A 87 23.76 9.20 0.51
CA LEU A 87 23.33 7.82 0.68
C LEU A 87 24.51 6.92 0.33
N ARG A 88 25.06 6.23 1.32
CA ARG A 88 26.16 5.26 1.11
C ARG A 88 25.61 3.92 0.62
N TRP A 89 24.72 3.97 -0.35
CA TRP A 89 24.00 2.80 -0.83
C TRP A 89 24.59 2.30 -2.13
N THR A 90 24.72 0.98 -2.26
CA THR A 90 25.10 0.30 -3.50
C THR A 90 23.84 -0.23 -4.17
N LEU A 91 23.78 -0.15 -5.50
CA LEU A 91 22.67 -0.72 -6.26
C LEU A 91 23.04 -2.10 -6.80
N CYS A 92 22.09 -3.03 -6.76
CA CYS A 92 22.20 -4.35 -7.37
C CYS A 92 20.90 -4.71 -8.09
N ALA A 93 20.99 -5.08 -9.36
CA ALA A 93 19.86 -5.66 -10.07
C ALA A 93 19.67 -7.13 -9.66
N ASP A 94 18.43 -7.50 -9.33
CA ASP A 94 18.02 -8.88 -9.06
C ASP A 94 16.92 -9.27 -10.07
N PRO A 95 17.19 -10.18 -11.02
CA PRO A 95 16.21 -10.61 -12.02
C PRO A 95 15.06 -11.43 -11.42
N ALA A 96 15.20 -11.94 -10.19
CA ALA A 96 14.14 -12.64 -9.48
C ALA A 96 13.21 -11.69 -8.70
N LEU A 97 13.57 -10.41 -8.60
CA LEU A 97 12.76 -9.42 -7.89
C LEU A 97 11.65 -8.87 -8.79
N GLU A 98 10.44 -8.78 -8.24
CA GLU A 98 9.30 -8.20 -8.94
C GLU A 98 9.52 -6.68 -9.20
N PRO A 99 9.06 -6.13 -10.33
CA PRO A 99 9.22 -4.71 -10.66
C PRO A 99 8.66 -3.75 -9.60
N ASP A 100 7.60 -4.13 -8.90
CA ASP A 100 6.97 -3.28 -7.87
C ASP A 100 7.59 -3.44 -6.47
N ARG A 101 8.79 -4.03 -6.38
CA ARG A 101 9.50 -4.28 -5.12
C ARG A 101 10.89 -3.68 -5.09
N LEU A 102 11.25 -3.19 -3.90
CA LEU A 102 12.63 -2.87 -3.54
C LEU A 102 13.01 -3.63 -2.29
N ARG A 103 14.23 -4.14 -2.25
CA ARG A 103 14.81 -4.79 -1.08
C ARG A 103 16.08 -4.06 -0.67
N LEU A 104 16.15 -3.64 0.58
CA LEU A 104 17.31 -3.00 1.18
C LEU A 104 17.97 -3.99 2.14
N ILE A 105 19.22 -4.36 1.87
CA ILE A 105 20.02 -5.20 2.77
C ILE A 105 21.01 -4.31 3.51
N THR A 106 21.05 -4.47 4.83
CA THR A 106 21.88 -3.68 5.73
C THR A 106 22.52 -4.58 6.78
N ASP A 107 23.49 -4.06 7.53
CA ASP A 107 24.09 -4.78 8.67
C ASP A 107 23.06 -5.16 9.75
N ALA A 108 21.95 -4.42 9.84
CA ALA A 108 20.87 -4.65 10.80
C ALA A 108 19.82 -5.67 10.30
N GLY A 109 19.90 -6.07 9.04
CA GLY A 109 18.94 -6.98 8.41
C GLY A 109 18.40 -6.48 7.08
N GLU A 110 17.33 -7.13 6.64
CA GLU A 110 16.67 -6.90 5.35
C GLU A 110 15.35 -6.16 5.54
N LEU A 111 15.11 -5.16 4.69
CA LEU A 111 13.82 -4.49 4.58
C LEU A 111 13.31 -4.62 3.14
N MET A 112 12.07 -5.07 2.99
CA MET A 112 11.41 -5.16 1.69
C MET A 112 10.18 -4.25 1.66
N VAL A 113 10.07 -3.45 0.61
CA VAL A 113 8.90 -2.62 0.33
C VAL A 113 8.30 -3.02 -1.00
N ASN A 114 6.98 -2.94 -1.09
CA ASN A 114 6.21 -3.30 -2.27
C ASN A 114 5.11 -2.25 -2.50
N TRP A 115 4.92 -1.83 -3.75
CA TRP A 115 3.90 -0.86 -4.14
C TRP A 115 2.49 -1.27 -3.71
N ARG A 116 2.13 -2.54 -3.89
CA ARG A 116 0.85 -3.11 -3.45
C ARG A 116 0.67 -3.06 -1.94
N THR A 117 1.74 -3.24 -1.17
CA THR A 117 1.66 -3.13 0.30
C THR A 117 1.51 -1.68 0.74
N LEU A 118 2.18 -0.74 0.07
CA LEU A 118 1.94 0.70 0.27
C LEU A 118 0.49 1.07 -0.03
N TYR A 119 -0.07 0.55 -1.12
CA TYR A 119 -1.49 0.71 -1.45
C TYR A 119 -2.40 0.24 -0.33
N GLN A 120 -2.17 -0.97 0.20
CA GLN A 120 -3.00 -1.53 1.27
C GLN A 120 -2.97 -0.70 2.57
N GLN A 121 -1.90 0.07 2.81
CA GLN A 121 -1.83 1.00 3.95
C GLN A 121 -2.65 2.28 3.75
N LEU A 122 -2.98 2.63 2.51
CA LEU A 122 -3.79 3.79 2.15
C LEU A 122 -5.26 3.44 1.98
N ALA A 123 -5.55 2.21 1.54
CA ALA A 123 -6.91 1.72 1.41
C ALA A 123 -7.59 1.79 2.79
N PRO A 124 -8.81 2.35 2.90
CA PRO A 124 -9.60 2.20 4.11
C PRO A 124 -9.63 0.73 4.49
N ALA A 125 -9.35 0.43 5.75
CA ALA A 125 -9.62 -0.89 6.30
C ALA A 125 -11.11 -1.14 6.07
N LEU A 126 -11.44 -1.95 5.05
CA LEU A 126 -12.74 -2.56 5.01
C LEU A 126 -12.79 -3.33 6.32
N ALA A 127 -13.67 -2.91 7.23
CA ALA A 127 -13.88 -3.65 8.45
C ALA A 127 -14.25 -5.07 8.02
N GLU A 128 -13.27 -5.97 8.06
CA GLU A 128 -13.50 -7.40 8.09
C GLU A 128 -14.04 -7.71 9.50
N GLU A 129 -15.23 -7.18 9.80
CA GLU A 129 -16.06 -7.70 10.87
C GLU A 129 -17.01 -8.70 10.22
N ASN A 130 -16.61 -9.97 10.21
CA ASN A 130 -17.35 -11.07 10.82
C ASN A 130 -16.88 -12.43 10.25
N ALA A 131 -16.25 -13.22 11.11
CA ALA A 131 -16.44 -14.67 11.16
C ALA A 131 -16.72 -15.05 12.61
#